data_AF-A0A925ZZZ6-F1
#
_entry.id   AF-A0A925ZZZ6-F1
#
_cell.length_a   1.000
_cell.length_b   1.000
_cell.length_c   1.000
_cell.angle_alpha   90.00
_cell.angle_beta   90.00
_cell.angle_gamma   90.00
#
_symmetry.space_group_name_H-M   'P 1'
#
loop_
_entity.id
_entity.type
_entity.pdbx_description
1 polymer ?
#
loop_
_entity_poly.entity_id
_entity_poly.type
_entity_poly.pdbx_seq_one_letter_code
_entity_poly.pdbx_strand_id
1 'polypeptide(L)' 'HTTNLVPCILVDNDYPGTLTDGKLGDIAPTVLALMGLPQPADMTGVSLLQPGTTPPNA' A
#
# COMPACT_ATOMS: atom_id res chain seq x y z
N HIS A 1 22.64 10.31 -8.35
CA HIS A 1 21.17 10.34 -8.17
C HIS A 1 20.50 10.35 -9.53
N THR A 2 19.39 9.62 -9.71
CA THR A 2 18.58 9.64 -10.95
C THR A 2 17.12 9.91 -10.56
N THR A 3 16.31 10.41 -11.49
CA THR A 3 14.87 10.66 -11.30
C THR A 3 14.03 9.49 -11.82
N ASN A 4 14.65 8.32 -12.00
CA ASN A 4 13.96 7.13 -12.49
C ASN A 4 13.00 6.60 -11.42
N LEU A 5 11.86 6.08 -11.87
CA LEU A 5 10.91 5.40 -11.01
C LEU A 5 11.57 4.17 -10.39
N VAL A 6 11.25 3.93 -9.12
CA VAL A 6 11.77 2.81 -8.35
C VAL A 6 10.67 1.76 -8.23
N PRO A 7 10.94 0.48 -8.55
CA PRO A 7 9.92 -0.56 -8.42
C PRO A 7 9.54 -0.73 -6.94
N CYS A 8 8.23 -0.76 -6.68
CA CYS A 8 7.67 -1.09 -5.37
C CYS A 8 6.98 -2.45 -5.47
N ILE A 9 7.41 -3.42 -4.67
CA ILE A 9 6.94 -4.80 -4.72
C ILE A 9 6.43 -5.18 -3.35
N LEU A 10 5.17 -5.60 -3.27
CA LEU A 10 4.59 -6.23 -2.09
C LEU A 10 4.61 -7.74 -2.28
N VAL A 11 5.16 -8.45 -1.30
CA VAL A 11 5.20 -9.93 -1.29
C VAL A 11 4.44 -10.40 -0.06
N ASP A 12 3.30 -11.01 -0.30
CA ASP A 12 2.40 -11.54 0.71
C ASP A 12 1.71 -12.79 0.14
N ASN A 13 1.43 -13.80 0.97
CA ASN A 13 0.78 -15.03 0.51
C ASN A 13 -0.75 -14.93 0.52
N ASP A 14 -1.30 -14.07 1.37
CA ASP A 14 -2.74 -13.99 1.68
C ASP A 14 -3.37 -12.68 1.23
N TYR A 15 -2.59 -11.70 0.77
CA TYR A 15 -3.11 -10.42 0.27
C TYR A 15 -3.46 -10.50 -1.23
N PRO A 16 -4.75 -10.51 -1.61
CA PRO A 16 -5.19 -10.61 -3.01
C PRO A 16 -5.18 -9.26 -3.76
N GLY A 17 -4.72 -8.19 -3.10
CA GLY A 17 -4.79 -6.83 -3.63
C GLY A 17 -3.59 -6.41 -4.46
N THR A 18 -3.71 -5.26 -5.11
CA THR A 18 -2.66 -4.63 -5.91
C THR A 18 -2.10 -3.41 -5.20
N LEU A 19 -0.86 -3.01 -5.54
CA LEU A 19 -0.32 -1.71 -5.14
C LEU A 19 -0.65 -0.65 -6.19
N THR A 20 -1.09 0.52 -5.74
CA THR A 20 -1.21 1.71 -6.60
C THR A 20 0.11 2.45 -6.69
N ASP A 21 0.29 3.19 -7.79
CA ASP A 21 1.38 4.14 -7.92
C ASP A 21 1.32 5.20 -6.82
N GLY A 22 2.50 5.57 -6.31
CA GLY A 22 2.61 6.56 -5.24
C GLY A 22 4.03 7.06 -5.04
N LYS A 23 4.26 7.72 -3.91
CA LYS A 23 5.56 8.26 -3.51
C LYS A 23 6.16 7.48 -2.35
N LEU A 24 7.45 7.67 -2.11
CA LEU A 24 8.18 7.04 -0.99
C LEU A 24 7.53 7.30 0.38
N GLY A 25 6.86 8.44 0.58
CA GLY A 25 6.16 8.78 1.83
C GLY A 25 4.91 7.92 2.11
N ASP A 26 4.43 7.19 1.12
CA ASP A 26 3.24 6.34 1.23
C ASP A 26 3.58 4.93 1.74
N ILE A 27 4.88 4.58 1.81
CA ILE A 27 5.34 3.26 2.29
C ILE A 27 4.99 3.07 3.76
N ALA A 28 5.24 4.07 4.61
CA ALA A 28 4.95 3.98 6.05
C ALA A 28 3.46 3.72 6.35
N PRO A 29 2.49 4.50 5.81
CA PRO A 29 1.08 4.20 6.01
C PRO A 29 0.64 2.87 5.38
N THR A 30 1.26 2.46 4.27
CA THR A 30 1.03 1.13 3.66
C THR A 30 1.41 -0.01 4.61
N VAL A 31 2.57 0.08 5.25
CA VAL A 31 3.03 -0.92 6.24
C VAL A 31 2.13 -0.92 7.48
N LEU A 32 1.73 0.24 7.99
CA LEU A 32 0.79 0.31 9.12
C LEU A 32 -0.54 -0.36 8.77
N ALA A 33 -1.04 -0.17 7.55
CA ALA A 33 -2.25 -0.81 7.07
C ALA A 33 -2.11 -2.34 6.99
N LEU A 34 -0.97 -2.86 6.53
CA LEU A 34 -0.67 -4.31 6.56
C LEU A 34 -0.62 -4.86 7.98
N MET A 35 -0.10 -4.08 8.93
CA MET A 35 -0.08 -4.45 10.35
C MET A 35 -1.44 -4.29 11.05
N GLY A 36 -2.47 -3.74 10.37
CA GLY A 36 -3.76 -3.44 10.98
C GLY A 36 -3.71 -2.32 12.03
N LEU A 37 -2.69 -1.45 11.98
CA LEU A 37 -2.50 -0.34 12.91
C LEU A 37 -3.12 0.95 12.35
N PRO A 38 -3.70 1.81 13.22
CA PRO A 38 -4.23 3.08 12.78
C PRO A 38 -3.11 4.02 12.35
N GLN A 39 -3.32 4.74 11.25
CA GLN A 39 -2.41 5.78 10.78
C GLN A 39 -2.50 7.03 11.69
N PRO A 40 -1.37 7.57 12.17
CA PRO A 40 -1.36 8.80 12.96
C PRO A 40 -1.73 10.02 12.11
N ALA A 41 -2.35 11.04 12.71
CA ALA A 41 -2.82 12.23 12.02
C ALA A 41 -1.70 13.08 11.38
N ASP A 42 -0.46 12.98 11.90
CA ASP A 42 0.70 13.67 11.34
C ASP A 42 1.21 13.04 10.03
N MET A 43 0.83 11.80 9.73
CA MET A 43 1.19 11.15 8.46
C MET A 43 0.25 11.61 7.35
N THR A 44 0.79 12.39 6.41
CA THR A 44 0.08 12.87 5.22
C THR A 44 0.15 11.92 4.02
N GLY A 45 0.88 10.81 4.15
CA GLY A 45 0.95 9.77 3.13
C GLY A 45 -0.36 8.99 3.04
N VAL A 46 -0.60 8.34 1.90
CA VAL A 46 -1.79 7.51 1.67
C VAL A 46 -1.35 6.07 1.52
N SER A 47 -2.07 5.10 2.08
CA SER A 47 -1.76 3.69 1.87
C SER A 47 -1.90 3.33 0.38
N LEU A 48 -0.90 2.63 -0.17
CA LEU A 48 -0.88 2.16 -1.56
C LEU A 48 -1.63 0.82 -1.75
N LEU A 49 -2.16 0.25 -0.66
CA LEU A 49 -2.92 -0.98 -0.70
C LEU A 49 -4.27 -0.74 -1.36
N GLN A 50 -4.48 -1.33 -2.55
CA GLN A 50 -5.80 -1.53 -3.11
C GLN A 50 -6.29 -2.93 -2.75
N PRO A 51 -7.27 -3.09 -1.84
CA PRO A 51 -7.86 -4.39 -1.61
C PRO A 51 -8.51 -4.88 -2.90
N GLY A 52 -8.12 -6.07 -3.34
CA GLY A 52 -8.75 -6.72 -4.48
C GLY A 52 -10.23 -6.90 -4.17
N THR A 53 -11.10 -6.23 -4.90
CA THR A 53 -12.55 -6.44 -4.79
C THR A 53 -12.84 -7.85 -5.29
N THR A 54 -12.82 -8.85 -4.41
CA THR A 54 -13.59 -10.07 -4.65
C THR A 54 -15.06 -9.69 -4.48
N PRO A 55 -15.89 -9.70 -5.54
CA PRO A 55 -17.32 -9.54 -5.36
C PRO A 55 -17.82 -10.65 -4.43
N PRO A 56 -18.58 -10.34 -3.37
CA PRO A 56 -19.27 -11.39 -2.63
C PRO A 56 -20.34 -11.96 -3.56
N ASN A 57 -20.13 -13.21 -3.98
CA ASN A 57 -21.10 -14.10 -4.63
C ASN A 57 -21.24 -14.00 -6.16
N ALA A 58 -20.74 -15.04 -6.86
CA ALA A 58 -21.33 -15.62 -8.06
C ALA A 58 -21.14 -17.14 -7.99
#